data_AF-A0A933LG26-F1
#
_entry.id   AF-A0A933LG26-F1
#
_cell.length_a   1.000
_cell.length_b   1.000
_cell.length_c   1.000
_cell.angle_alpha   90.00
_cell.angle_beta   90.00
_cell.angle_gamma   90.00
#
_symmetry.space_group_name_H-M   'P 1'
#
loop_
_entity.id
_entity.type
_entity.pdbx_description
1 polymer ?
#
loop_
_entity_poly.entity_id
_entity_poly.type
_entity_poly.pdbx_seq_one_letter_code
_entity_poly.pdbx_strand_id
1 'polypeptide(L)'
;MSIRDRADEYFNRSYLTVRDTPIEETRVCYGLFCRSAGRLAGVGEVLDLVRTSAGPDVTVRGKSDGDAFEPCEVVMTLEGPFGRLVTLETESLGLLSMSGAATSMAEIVDAAGDVPVIDMAARHYPPELAARIGVAAAIGGAAGTSTRAGFAEAHARFGVGGQRIRVGSAPPREFRLYGTIPHALNAVYD
;
A
#
# COMPACT_ATOMS: atom_id res chain seq x y z
N MET A 1 -4.58 -10.44 -16.77
CA MET A 1 -5.86 -10.46 -16.04
C MET A 1 -6.41 -9.05 -16.02
N SER A 2 -7.63 -8.84 -16.54
CA SER A 2 -8.32 -7.54 -16.56
C SER A 2 -8.68 -7.10 -15.14
N ILE A 3 -8.99 -5.82 -14.95
CA ILE A 3 -9.53 -5.32 -13.67
C ILE A 3 -10.87 -5.99 -13.32
N ARG A 4 -11.69 -6.30 -14.33
CA ARG A 4 -12.96 -7.01 -14.15
C ARG A 4 -12.80 -8.45 -13.66
N ASP A 5 -11.65 -9.06 -13.93
CA ASP A 5 -11.34 -10.41 -13.42
C ASP A 5 -10.96 -10.40 -11.93
N ARG A 6 -10.63 -9.22 -11.37
CA ARG A 6 -10.27 -9.01 -9.96
C ARG A 6 -11.33 -8.28 -9.15
N ALA A 7 -12.28 -7.63 -9.81
CA ALA A 7 -13.38 -6.93 -9.18
C ALA A 7 -14.45 -7.92 -8.70
N ASP A 8 -15.12 -7.58 -7.60
CA ASP A 8 -16.30 -8.33 -7.19
C ASP A 8 -17.37 -8.31 -8.28
N GLU A 9 -18.05 -9.43 -8.47
CA GLU A 9 -19.00 -9.61 -9.57
C GLU A 9 -20.17 -8.62 -9.54
N TYR A 10 -20.55 -8.09 -8.37
CA TYR A 10 -21.60 -7.06 -8.29
C TYR A 10 -21.16 -5.72 -8.88
N PHE A 11 -19.87 -5.36 -8.84
CA PHE A 11 -19.36 -4.18 -9.54
C PHE A 11 -19.34 -4.40 -11.05
N ASN A 12 -18.96 -5.60 -11.50
CA ASN A 12 -19.05 -5.96 -12.92
C ASN A 12 -20.49 -5.87 -13.44
N ARG A 13 -21.45 -6.40 -12.69
CA ARG A 13 -22.88 -6.32 -13.03
C ARG A 13 -23.41 -4.89 -12.99
N SER A 14 -22.96 -4.09 -12.02
CA SER A 14 -23.31 -2.67 -11.94
C SER A 14 -22.80 -1.91 -13.16
N TYR A 15 -21.55 -2.13 -13.55
CA TYR A 15 -20.99 -1.59 -14.79
C TYR A 15 -21.82 -2.01 -16.01
N LEU A 16 -22.11 -3.31 -16.18
CA LEU A 16 -22.88 -3.80 -17.32
C LEU A 16 -24.32 -3.25 -17.36
N THR A 17 -24.91 -2.95 -16.20
CA THR A 17 -26.27 -2.40 -16.09
C THR A 17 -26.34 -0.96 -16.62
N VAL A 18 -25.29 -0.17 -16.37
CA VAL A 18 -25.25 1.24 -16.75
C VAL A 18 -24.58 1.47 -18.10
N ARG A 19 -23.85 0.48 -18.62
CA ARG A 19 -23.08 0.60 -19.86
C ARG A 19 -23.99 1.03 -21.01
N ASP A 20 -23.50 1.93 -21.85
CA ASP A 20 -24.20 2.49 -23.01
C ASP A 20 -25.48 3.29 -22.61
N THR A 21 -25.56 3.71 -21.34
CA THR A 21 -26.60 4.62 -20.82
C THR A 21 -25.99 5.93 -20.31
N PRO A 22 -26.76 7.01 -20.16
CA PRO A 22 -26.27 8.26 -19.56
C PRO A 22 -25.71 8.10 -18.12
N ILE A 23 -26.05 7.01 -17.43
CA ILE A 23 -25.55 6.73 -16.07
C ILE A 23 -24.07 6.32 -16.10
N GLU A 24 -23.57 5.69 -17.17
CA GLU A 24 -22.15 5.33 -17.30
C GLU A 24 -21.25 6.57 -17.18
N GLU A 25 -21.67 7.68 -17.79
CA GLU A 25 -20.95 8.95 -17.84
C GLU A 25 -21.28 9.90 -16.67
N THR A 26 -22.18 9.49 -15.77
CA THR A 26 -22.53 10.30 -14.60
C THR A 26 -21.31 10.45 -13.69
N ARG A 27 -20.93 11.70 -13.41
CA ARG A 27 -19.79 12.00 -12.53
C ARG A 27 -20.17 11.73 -11.08
N VAL A 28 -19.38 10.89 -10.42
CA VAL A 28 -19.53 10.54 -9.00
C VAL A 28 -18.20 10.72 -8.27
N CYS A 29 -18.26 10.81 -6.94
CA CYS A 29 -17.09 10.88 -6.07
C CYS A 29 -17.17 9.78 -5.02
N TYR A 30 -16.21 8.87 -5.02
CA TYR A 30 -16.07 7.82 -4.02
C TYR A 30 -15.12 8.28 -2.93
N GLY A 31 -15.54 8.18 -1.67
CA GLY A 31 -14.69 8.42 -0.50
C GLY A 31 -14.25 7.11 0.14
N LEU A 32 -12.94 6.88 0.18
CA LEU A 32 -12.33 5.71 0.82
C LEU A 32 -11.93 6.09 2.25
N PHE A 33 -12.30 5.25 3.21
CA PHE A 33 -11.99 5.44 4.63
C PHE A 33 -11.76 4.09 5.32
N CYS A 34 -11.12 4.13 6.49
CA CYS A 34 -10.90 2.96 7.33
C CYS A 34 -11.74 3.05 8.61
N ARG A 35 -12.14 1.90 9.18
CA ARG A 35 -12.96 1.87 10.41
C ARG A 35 -12.15 2.07 11.69
N SER A 36 -10.84 1.88 11.63
CA SER A 36 -9.89 2.07 12.73
C SER A 36 -8.90 3.16 12.34
N ALA A 37 -8.18 3.73 13.30
CA ALA A 37 -7.06 4.63 13.04
C ALA A 37 -5.86 3.85 12.47
N GLY A 38 -4.90 4.54 11.85
CA GLY A 38 -3.67 3.90 11.41
C GLY A 38 -2.73 4.76 10.58
N ARG A 39 -1.75 4.09 9.97
CA ARG A 39 -0.79 4.64 9.00
C ARG A 39 -1.15 4.18 7.60
N LEU A 40 -1.36 5.14 6.69
CA LEU A 40 -1.79 4.84 5.34
C LEU A 40 -0.66 4.16 4.55
N ALA A 41 -0.98 3.09 3.84
CA ALA A 41 -0.07 2.43 2.92
C ALA A 41 -0.83 1.88 1.71
N GLY A 42 -0.23 1.98 0.53
CA GLY A 42 -0.77 1.49 -0.75
C GLY A 42 -1.26 2.61 -1.68
N VAL A 43 -1.03 3.89 -1.34
CA VAL A 43 -1.49 5.03 -2.14
C VAL A 43 -0.85 5.03 -3.52
N GLY A 44 0.47 4.77 -3.59
CA GLY A 44 1.20 4.69 -4.86
C GLY A 44 0.57 3.68 -5.83
N GLU A 45 0.25 2.49 -5.36
CA GLU A 45 -0.38 1.45 -6.19
C GLU A 45 -1.79 1.83 -6.64
N VAL A 46 -2.58 2.50 -5.81
CA VAL A 46 -3.91 2.97 -6.23
C VAL A 46 -3.78 4.02 -7.33
N LEU A 47 -2.80 4.93 -7.23
CA LEU A 47 -2.54 5.90 -8.30
C LEU A 47 -2.16 5.20 -9.61
N ASP A 48 -1.32 4.17 -9.56
CA ASP A 48 -0.95 3.40 -10.75
C ASP A 48 -2.11 2.58 -11.30
N LEU A 49 -2.96 2.02 -10.44
CA LEU A 49 -4.21 1.35 -10.83
C LEU A 49 -5.13 2.30 -11.61
N VAL A 50 -5.38 3.50 -11.07
CA VAL A 50 -6.23 4.51 -11.70
C VAL A 50 -5.65 4.95 -13.05
N ARG A 51 -4.33 5.24 -13.10
CA ARG A 51 -3.64 5.64 -14.34
C ARG A 51 -3.76 4.58 -15.43
N THR A 52 -3.64 3.31 -15.07
CA THR A 52 -3.64 2.20 -16.04
C THR A 52 -5.03 1.73 -16.43
N SER A 53 -6.04 1.92 -15.57
CA SER A 53 -7.36 1.28 -15.73
C SER A 53 -8.53 2.24 -15.93
N ALA A 54 -8.44 3.49 -15.46
CA ALA A 54 -9.57 4.42 -15.42
C ALA A 54 -9.47 5.57 -16.46
N GLY A 55 -8.26 5.91 -16.89
CA GLY A 55 -8.00 6.98 -17.85
C GLY A 55 -7.90 8.37 -17.24
N PRO A 56 -7.71 9.42 -18.05
CA PRO A 56 -7.39 10.77 -17.59
C PRO A 56 -8.56 11.52 -16.91
N ASP A 57 -9.80 11.05 -17.07
CA ASP A 57 -11.00 11.73 -16.55
C ASP A 57 -11.29 11.42 -15.08
N VAL A 58 -10.43 10.63 -14.43
CA VAL A 58 -10.50 10.31 -13.01
C VAL A 58 -9.48 11.14 -12.23
N THR A 59 -9.99 11.90 -11.26
CA THR A 59 -9.18 12.68 -10.32
C THR A 59 -9.05 11.94 -9.00
N VAL A 60 -7.81 11.78 -8.53
CA VAL A 60 -7.50 11.24 -7.20
C VAL A 60 -7.03 12.37 -6.30
N ARG A 61 -7.59 12.45 -5.09
CA ARG A 61 -7.12 13.36 -4.02
C ARG A 61 -7.06 12.57 -2.72
N GLY A 62 -6.14 12.91 -1.83
CA GLY A 62 -6.04 12.21 -0.55
C GLY A 62 -4.72 12.43 0.16
N LYS A 63 -4.54 11.66 1.23
CA LYS A 63 -3.31 11.53 1.99
C LYS A 63 -2.24 10.76 1.20
N SER A 64 -1.00 10.88 1.66
CA SER A 64 0.16 10.15 1.15
C SER A 64 0.47 8.91 1.99
N ASP A 65 1.25 7.98 1.43
CA ASP A 65 1.80 6.86 2.21
C ASP A 65 2.57 7.38 3.44
N GLY A 66 2.24 6.83 4.62
CA GLY A 66 2.78 7.18 5.93
C GLY A 66 2.05 8.26 6.71
N ASP A 67 1.09 8.94 6.09
CA ASP A 67 0.18 9.83 6.81
C ASP A 67 -0.65 9.03 7.82
N ALA A 68 -0.87 9.61 9.00
CA ALA A 68 -1.81 9.09 9.97
C ALA A 68 -3.24 9.42 9.56
N PHE A 69 -4.19 8.56 9.93
CA PHE A 69 -5.61 8.80 9.76
C PHE A 69 -6.43 8.32 10.96
N GLU A 70 -7.57 8.98 11.17
CA GLU A 70 -8.53 8.64 12.21
C GLU A 70 -9.64 7.71 11.70
N PRO A 71 -10.37 7.01 12.59
CA PRO A 71 -11.52 6.21 12.22
C PRO A 71 -12.54 7.02 11.42
N CYS A 72 -12.98 6.47 10.30
CA CYS A 72 -13.95 7.08 9.37
C CYS A 72 -13.48 8.39 8.72
N GLU A 73 -12.20 8.77 8.83
CA GLU A 73 -11.62 9.84 8.03
C GLU A 73 -11.53 9.40 6.57
N VAL A 74 -11.97 10.25 5.64
CA VAL A 74 -11.78 10.02 4.21
C VAL A 74 -10.31 10.23 3.87
N VAL A 75 -9.59 9.13 3.62
CA VAL A 75 -8.16 9.14 3.31
C VAL A 75 -7.88 9.40 1.84
N MET A 76 -8.85 9.07 0.98
CA MET A 76 -8.73 9.22 -0.47
C MET A 76 -10.11 9.42 -1.10
N THR A 77 -10.19 10.25 -2.13
CA THR A 77 -11.35 10.41 -2.99
C THR A 77 -11.00 10.09 -4.45
N LEU A 78 -11.88 9.35 -5.13
CA LEU A 78 -11.83 9.10 -6.56
C LEU A 78 -13.03 9.77 -7.23
N GLU A 79 -12.80 10.74 -8.09
CA GLU A 79 -13.86 11.48 -8.78
C GLU A 79 -13.78 11.30 -10.30
N GLY A 80 -14.89 10.90 -10.94
CA GLY A 80 -14.92 10.63 -12.38
C GLY A 80 -16.23 9.97 -12.83
N PRO A 81 -16.32 9.54 -14.10
CA PRO A 81 -17.49 8.82 -14.61
C PRO A 81 -17.72 7.51 -13.84
N PHE A 82 -18.96 7.22 -13.44
CA PHE A 82 -19.30 6.02 -12.67
C PHE A 82 -18.80 4.73 -13.33
N GLY A 83 -18.96 4.60 -14.66
CA GLY A 83 -18.49 3.43 -15.40
C GLY A 83 -16.98 3.19 -15.35
N ARG A 84 -16.19 4.24 -15.06
CA ARG A 84 -14.73 4.17 -14.90
C ARG A 84 -14.30 3.83 -13.48
N LEU A 85 -15.13 4.14 -12.48
CA LEU A 85 -14.80 3.97 -11.07
C LEU A 85 -15.30 2.65 -10.48
N VAL A 86 -16.48 2.20 -10.90
CA VAL A 86 -17.21 1.12 -10.21
C VAL A 86 -16.42 -0.17 -10.08
N THR A 87 -15.58 -0.53 -11.05
CA THR A 87 -14.76 -1.75 -11.01
C THR A 87 -13.40 -1.58 -10.32
N LEU A 88 -13.00 -0.35 -9.96
CA LEU A 88 -11.72 -0.09 -9.28
C LEU A 88 -11.77 -0.42 -7.78
N GLU A 89 -12.97 -0.49 -7.21
CA GLU A 89 -13.17 -0.48 -5.75
C GLU A 89 -12.49 -1.67 -5.06
N THR A 90 -12.76 -2.89 -5.51
CA THR A 90 -12.18 -4.11 -4.90
C THR A 90 -10.65 -4.06 -4.86
N GLU A 91 -10.00 -3.71 -5.97
CA GLU A 91 -8.54 -3.66 -6.04
C GLU A 91 -7.97 -2.48 -5.26
N SER A 92 -8.61 -1.31 -5.30
CA SER A 92 -8.19 -0.13 -4.54
C SER A 92 -8.21 -0.39 -3.03
N LEU A 93 -9.29 -1.00 -2.52
CA LEU A 93 -9.40 -1.38 -1.11
C LEU A 93 -8.39 -2.47 -0.74
N GLY A 94 -8.16 -3.45 -1.63
CA GLY A 94 -7.16 -4.48 -1.44
C GLY A 94 -5.74 -3.91 -1.31
N LEU A 95 -5.39 -2.94 -2.15
CA LEU A 95 -4.09 -2.24 -2.08
C LEU A 95 -3.95 -1.44 -0.78
N LEU A 96 -4.97 -0.67 -0.40
CA LEU A 96 -4.97 0.12 0.82
C LEU A 96 -5.02 -0.73 2.11
N SER A 97 -5.40 -2.00 2.02
CA SER A 97 -5.40 -2.92 3.17
C SER A 97 -3.99 -3.11 3.78
N MET A 98 -2.93 -2.82 3.01
CA MET A 98 -1.55 -2.80 3.51
C MET A 98 -1.33 -1.78 4.64
N SER A 99 -2.24 -0.80 4.80
CA SER A 99 -2.27 0.12 5.94
C SER A 99 -2.33 -0.63 7.28
N GLY A 100 -2.95 -1.82 7.33
CA GLY A 100 -2.95 -2.65 8.53
C GLY A 100 -1.54 -3.10 8.92
N ALA A 101 -0.76 -3.62 7.97
CA ALA A 101 0.62 -4.05 8.21
C ALA A 101 1.52 -2.87 8.59
N ALA A 102 1.34 -1.71 7.94
CA ALA A 102 2.09 -0.49 8.27
C ALA A 102 1.76 0.01 9.69
N THR A 103 0.47 -0.03 10.08
CA THR A 103 0.01 0.36 11.40
C THR A 103 0.57 -0.57 12.48
N SER A 104 0.46 -1.89 12.30
CA SER A 104 1.02 -2.85 13.25
C SER A 104 2.54 -2.72 13.39
N MET A 105 3.26 -2.44 12.31
CA MET A 105 4.70 -2.17 12.41
C MET A 105 4.99 -0.89 13.20
N ALA A 106 4.21 0.18 12.98
CA ALA A 106 4.34 1.42 13.75
C ALA A 106 4.12 1.19 15.24
N GLU A 107 3.10 0.42 15.62
CA GLU A 107 2.85 0.05 17.01
C GLU A 107 4.02 -0.73 17.64
N ILE A 108 4.64 -1.65 16.88
CA ILE A 108 5.81 -2.41 17.34
C ILE A 108 7.03 -1.48 17.50
N VAL A 109 7.26 -0.57 16.55
CA VAL A 109 8.36 0.40 16.60
C VAL A 109 8.19 1.35 17.79
N ASP A 110 6.98 1.87 17.99
CA ASP A 110 6.66 2.74 19.12
C ASP A 110 6.87 2.01 20.46
N ALA A 111 6.47 0.74 20.56
CA ALA A 111 6.69 -0.08 21.75
C ALA A 111 8.18 -0.43 22.00
N ALA A 112 8.99 -0.51 20.95
CA ALA A 112 10.42 -0.81 21.04
C ALA A 112 11.28 0.40 21.45
N GLY A 113 10.77 1.63 21.29
CA GLY A 113 11.49 2.87 21.60
C GLY A 113 12.78 3.00 20.78
N ASP A 114 13.93 3.09 21.47
CA ASP A 114 15.23 3.26 20.82
C ASP A 114 15.81 1.97 20.23
N VAL A 115 15.17 0.82 20.44
CA VAL A 115 15.64 -0.47 19.93
C VAL A 115 15.22 -0.64 18.46
N PRO A 116 16.17 -0.84 17.52
CA PRO A 116 15.84 -1.00 16.11
C PRO A 116 14.97 -2.23 15.84
N VAL A 117 13.84 -2.04 15.17
CA VAL A 117 12.95 -3.12 14.70
C VAL A 117 13.26 -3.47 13.25
N ILE A 118 13.33 -4.76 12.94
CA ILE A 118 13.63 -5.27 11.59
C ILE A 118 12.46 -6.10 11.08
N ASP A 119 12.02 -5.85 9.85
CA ASP A 119 11.03 -6.68 9.19
C ASP A 119 11.60 -8.05 8.76
N MET A 120 11.08 -9.10 9.40
CA MET A 120 11.35 -10.51 9.12
C MET A 120 10.08 -11.26 8.67
N ALA A 121 9.01 -10.54 8.33
CA ALA A 121 7.67 -11.11 8.21
C ALA A 121 7.40 -11.80 6.87
N ALA A 122 8.28 -11.66 5.87
CA ALA A 122 8.08 -12.14 4.51
C ALA A 122 7.65 -13.61 4.38
N ARG A 123 8.10 -14.48 5.30
CA ARG A 123 7.75 -15.91 5.30
C ARG A 123 6.28 -16.21 5.70
N HIS A 124 5.57 -15.23 6.23
CA HIS A 124 4.18 -15.36 6.68
C HIS A 124 3.16 -14.89 5.63
N TYR A 125 3.63 -14.43 4.47
CA TYR A 125 2.81 -13.92 3.40
C TYR A 125 3.10 -14.65 2.08
N PRO A 126 2.15 -14.66 1.14
CA PRO A 126 2.43 -15.05 -0.24
C PRO A 126 3.65 -14.30 -0.79
N PRO A 127 4.54 -14.97 -1.54
CA PRO A 127 5.82 -14.40 -1.97
C PRO A 127 5.66 -13.15 -2.83
N GLU A 128 4.54 -13.00 -3.54
CA GLU A 128 4.21 -11.83 -4.36
C GLU A 128 4.03 -10.55 -3.54
N LEU A 129 3.80 -10.67 -2.22
CA LEU A 129 3.66 -9.54 -1.30
C LEU A 129 4.98 -9.10 -0.66
N ALA A 130 6.10 -9.79 -0.91
CA ALA A 130 7.37 -9.50 -0.24
C ALA A 130 7.80 -8.02 -0.39
N ALA A 131 7.62 -7.44 -1.58
CA ALA A 131 7.90 -6.02 -1.82
C ALA A 131 6.97 -5.10 -1.01
N ARG A 132 5.66 -5.35 -1.04
CA ARG A 132 4.64 -4.55 -0.33
C ARG A 132 4.79 -4.63 1.18
N ILE A 133 5.16 -5.79 1.71
CA ILE A 133 5.43 -5.98 3.14
C ILE A 133 6.66 -5.15 3.56
N GLY A 134 7.73 -5.16 2.77
CA GLY A 134 8.89 -4.30 3.03
C GLY A 134 8.56 -2.80 2.98
N VAL A 135 7.71 -2.38 2.04
CA VAL A 135 7.19 -1.00 1.97
C VAL A 135 6.35 -0.66 3.21
N ALA A 136 5.41 -1.52 3.60
CA ALA A 136 4.61 -1.31 4.80
C ALA A 136 5.48 -1.23 6.06
N ALA A 137 6.53 -2.06 6.16
CA ALA A 137 7.49 -2.00 7.25
C ALA A 137 8.30 -0.68 7.25
N ALA A 138 8.70 -0.20 6.08
CA ALA A 138 9.35 1.09 5.92
C ALA A 138 8.42 2.25 6.35
N ILE A 139 7.15 2.20 5.97
CA ILE A 139 6.14 3.18 6.39
C ILE A 139 5.95 3.15 7.91
N GLY A 140 5.84 1.96 8.49
CA GLY A 140 5.68 1.75 9.93
C GLY A 140 6.94 2.01 10.76
N GLY A 141 8.04 2.48 10.16
CA GLY A 141 9.21 2.92 10.93
C GLY A 141 10.31 1.87 11.16
N ALA A 142 10.18 0.64 10.62
CA ALA A 142 11.20 -0.39 10.78
C ALA A 142 12.57 0.07 10.25
N ALA A 143 13.65 -0.24 10.95
CA ALA A 143 15.03 0.10 10.58
C ALA A 143 15.50 -0.59 9.29
N GLY A 144 14.79 -1.63 8.85
CA GLY A 144 15.08 -2.33 7.62
C GLY A 144 14.21 -3.57 7.43
N THR A 145 14.52 -4.34 6.40
CA THR A 145 13.85 -5.60 6.04
C THR A 145 14.87 -6.67 5.70
N SER A 146 14.45 -7.92 5.80
CA SER A 146 15.25 -9.09 5.41
C SER A 146 15.18 -9.44 3.93
N THR A 147 14.27 -8.83 3.17
CA THR A 147 14.10 -9.18 1.76
C THR A 147 14.71 -8.13 0.83
N ARG A 148 15.40 -8.61 -0.20
CA ARG A 148 15.92 -7.73 -1.27
C ARG A 148 14.79 -7.00 -2.00
N ALA A 149 13.66 -7.69 -2.22
CA ALA A 149 12.48 -7.10 -2.87
C ALA A 149 11.90 -5.95 -2.05
N GLY A 150 11.66 -6.15 -0.75
CA GLY A 150 11.19 -5.10 0.15
C GLY A 150 12.16 -3.92 0.25
N PHE A 151 13.46 -4.21 0.34
CA PHE A 151 14.50 -3.17 0.36
C PHE A 151 14.48 -2.33 -0.92
N ALA A 152 14.52 -2.98 -2.09
CA ALA A 152 14.55 -2.30 -3.37
C ALA A 152 13.30 -1.44 -3.59
N GLU A 153 12.11 -1.96 -3.28
CA GLU A 153 10.85 -1.25 -3.48
C GLU A 153 10.74 -0.03 -2.54
N ALA A 154 11.09 -0.18 -1.26
CA ALA A 154 11.08 0.95 -0.31
C ALA A 154 12.03 2.08 -0.75
N HIS A 155 13.21 1.73 -1.26
CA HIS A 155 14.17 2.71 -1.80
C HIS A 155 13.72 3.33 -3.11
N ALA A 156 13.04 2.58 -3.98
CA ALA A 156 12.49 3.12 -5.21
C ALA A 156 11.42 4.20 -4.92
N ARG A 157 10.60 4.00 -3.88
CA ARG A 157 9.51 4.92 -3.53
C ARG A 157 9.94 6.10 -2.67
N PHE A 158 10.80 5.85 -1.68
CA PHE A 158 11.09 6.79 -0.61
C PHE A 158 12.57 7.19 -0.54
N GLY A 159 13.41 6.67 -1.43
CA GLY A 159 14.85 6.89 -1.40
C GLY A 159 15.22 8.37 -1.56
N VAL A 160 16.16 8.82 -0.72
CA VAL A 160 16.72 10.18 -0.79
C VAL A 160 18.24 10.16 -0.98
N GLY A 161 18.76 9.04 -1.49
CA GLY A 161 20.19 8.80 -1.70
C GLY A 161 20.84 7.95 -0.59
N GLY A 162 21.86 7.18 -0.98
CA GLY A 162 22.51 6.21 -0.08
C GLY A 162 21.54 5.12 0.37
N GLN A 163 21.65 4.69 1.64
CA GLN A 163 20.71 3.75 2.27
C GLN A 163 19.66 4.46 3.14
N ARG A 164 19.21 5.64 2.70
CA ARG A 164 18.23 6.45 3.45
C ARG A 164 16.93 6.63 2.68
N ILE A 165 15.84 6.60 3.43
CA ILE A 165 14.48 6.85 2.95
C ILE A 165 13.82 8.01 3.69
N ARG A 166 12.85 8.66 3.06
CA ARG A 166 11.94 9.63 3.66
C ARG A 166 10.50 9.23 3.35
N VAL A 167 9.76 8.87 4.39
CA VAL A 167 8.31 8.59 4.30
C VAL A 167 7.55 9.81 4.80
N GLY A 168 6.59 10.30 4.02
CA GLY A 168 5.84 11.51 4.34
C GLY A 168 6.75 12.72 4.62
N SER A 169 6.40 13.49 5.65
CA SER A 169 7.16 14.67 6.10
C SER A 169 8.24 14.36 7.15
N ALA A 170 8.48 13.09 7.50
CA ALA A 170 9.44 12.72 8.52
C ALA A 170 10.90 12.99 8.09
N PRO A 171 11.84 13.19 9.03
CA PRO A 171 13.26 13.28 8.70
C PRO A 171 13.76 12.00 8.00
N PRO A 172 14.70 12.10 7.04
CA PRO A 172 15.28 10.91 6.44
C PRO A 172 15.95 10.01 7.46
N ARG A 173 15.69 8.72 7.37
CA ARG A 173 16.27 7.70 8.24
C ARG A 173 16.89 6.59 7.41
N GLU A 174 17.75 5.81 8.02
CA GLU A 174 18.26 4.62 7.35
C GLU A 174 17.17 3.56 7.21
N PHE A 175 17.23 2.83 6.11
CA PHE A 175 16.46 1.62 5.89
C PHE A 175 17.37 0.60 5.23
N ARG A 176 17.79 -0.41 5.99
CA ARG A 176 18.87 -1.33 5.60
C ARG A 176 18.32 -2.70 5.18
N LEU A 177 19.11 -3.43 4.40
CA LEU A 177 18.88 -4.84 4.13
C LEU A 177 19.57 -5.66 5.24
N TYR A 178 18.79 -6.40 6.01
CA TYR A 178 19.30 -7.24 7.10
C TYR A 178 19.36 -8.71 6.71
N GLY A 179 20.37 -9.41 7.19
CA GLY A 179 20.49 -10.86 7.02
C GLY A 179 21.62 -11.41 7.86
N THR A 180 21.36 -12.47 8.60
CA THR A 180 22.40 -13.18 9.37
C THR A 180 22.77 -14.45 8.62
N ILE A 181 23.98 -14.47 8.03
CA ILE A 181 24.58 -15.68 7.44
C ILE A 181 24.66 -16.84 8.45
N PRO A 182 25.05 -16.64 9.73
CA PRO A 182 25.26 -17.75 10.68
C PRO A 182 24.04 -18.65 10.87
N HIS A 183 22.83 -18.09 10.98
CA HIS A 183 21.61 -18.90 11.17
C HIS A 183 21.33 -19.86 10.01
N ALA A 184 21.62 -19.46 8.77
CA ALA A 184 21.44 -20.33 7.61
C ALA A 184 22.57 -21.37 7.51
N LEU A 185 23.76 -21.03 7.99
CA LEU A 185 24.94 -21.90 7.94
C LEU A 185 24.99 -22.95 9.06
N ASN A 186 24.29 -22.75 10.18
CA ASN A 186 24.15 -23.78 11.23
C ASN A 186 23.54 -25.10 10.69
N ALA A 187 22.83 -25.08 9.56
CA ALA A 187 22.33 -26.31 8.92
C ALA A 187 23.42 -27.12 8.20
N VAL A 188 24.60 -26.54 7.99
CA VAL A 188 25.72 -27.12 7.22
C VAL A 188 26.96 -27.29 8.09
N TYR A 189 27.16 -26.39 9.05
CA TYR A 189 28.28 -26.38 9.98
C TYR A 189 27.72 -26.61 11.39
N ASP A 190 27.45 -27.88 11.72
CA ASP A 190 27.46 -28.35 13.12
C ASP A 190 28.92 -28.55 13.56
#